data_AF-B7KMD3-F1
#
_entry.id   AF-B7KMD3-F1
#
_cell.length_a   1.000
_cell.length_b   1.000
_cell.length_c   1.000
_cell.angle_alpha   90.00
_cell.angle_beta   90.00
_cell.angle_gamma   90.00
#
_symmetry.space_group_name_H-M   'P 1'
#
loop_
_entity.id
_entity.type
_entity.pdbx_description
1 polymer ?
#
loop_
_entity_poly.entity_id
_entity_poly.type
_entity_poly.pdbx_seq_one_letter_code
_entity_poly.pdbx_strand_id
1 'polypeptide(L)' 'MKAETFRVEHLFYTKGKTVLVFYTAGKCYQFRILHENGAVECGQCIFYTADGALNAARKSLNGEL' A
#
# COMPACT_ATOMS: atom_id res chain seq x y z
N MET A 1 -6.48 -10.58 24.06
CA MET A 1 -7.12 -10.41 22.73
C MET A 1 -6.01 -10.31 21.69
N LYS A 2 -5.90 -11.29 20.77
CA LYS A 2 -5.02 -11.14 19.60
C LYS A 2 -5.85 -10.49 18.50
N ALA A 3 -5.70 -9.18 18.32
CA ALA A 3 -6.16 -8.54 17.09
C ALA A 3 -5.02 -8.70 16.08
N GLU A 4 -5.24 -9.54 15.08
CA GLU A 4 -4.27 -9.74 14.01
C GLU A 4 -3.99 -8.42 13.30
N THR A 5 -2.70 -8.16 13.17
CA THR A 5 -2.06 -6.85 13.00
C THR A 5 -1.87 -6.44 11.54
N PHE A 6 -2.58 -7.09 10.62
CA PHE A 6 -2.45 -6.89 9.19
C PHE A 6 -3.78 -7.21 8.51
N ARG A 7 -4.31 -6.29 7.70
CA ARG A 7 -5.52 -6.51 6.90
C ARG A 7 -5.35 -5.88 5.54
N VAL A 8 -5.49 -6.66 4.47
CA VAL A 8 -5.47 -6.14 3.10
C VAL A 8 -6.80 -5.45 2.81
N GLU A 9 -6.75 -4.20 2.36
CA GLU A 9 -7.92 -3.44 1.89
C GLU A 9 -8.04 -3.47 0.37
N HIS A 10 -6.90 -3.30 -0.31
CA HIS A 10 -6.84 -3.34 -1.76
C HIS A 10 -5.63 -4.14 -2.22
N LEU A 11 -5.85 -4.98 -3.21
CA LEU A 11 -4.81 -5.69 -3.94
C LEU A 11 -5.18 -5.68 -5.42
N PHE A 12 -4.33 -5.07 -6.25
CA PHE A 12 -4.56 -5.02 -7.68
C PHE A 12 -3.25 -4.99 -8.47
N TYR A 13 -3.33 -5.44 -9.71
CA TYR A 13 -2.22 -5.43 -10.65
C TYR A 13 -2.45 -4.38 -11.73
N THR A 14 -1.43 -3.56 -12.01
CA THR A 14 -1.49 -2.54 -13.06
C THR A 14 -0.10 -2.17 -13.55
N LYS A 15 0.05 -1.96 -14.87
CA LYS A 15 1.32 -1.52 -15.50
C LYS A 15 2.57 -2.32 -15.07
N GLY A 16 2.49 -3.65 -14.96
CA GLY A 16 3.64 -4.47 -14.52
C GLY A 16 3.91 -4.44 -13.02
N LYS A 17 2.97 -3.90 -12.22
CA LYS A 17 3.17 -3.70 -10.78
C LYS A 17 1.99 -4.23 -9.98
N THR A 18 2.28 -4.92 -8.88
CA THR A 18 1.28 -5.31 -7.89
C THR A 18 1.23 -4.27 -6.79
N VAL A 19 0.05 -3.70 -6.55
CA VAL A 19 -0.17 -2.72 -5.50
C VAL A 19 -0.97 -3.35 -4.38
N LEU A 20 -0.44 -3.21 -3.17
CA LEU A 20 -1.05 -3.67 -1.94
C LEU A 20 -1.32 -2.48 -1.02
N VAL A 21 -2.56 -2.28 -0.59
CA VAL A 21 -2.95 -1.34 0.47
C VAL A 21 -3.44 -2.14 1.66
N PHE A 22 -2.90 -1.87 2.84
CA PHE A 22 -3.16 -2.69 4.02
C PHE A 22 -3.11 -1.87 5.31
N TYR A 23 -3.93 -2.29 6.27
CA TYR A 23 -3.90 -1.83 7.65
C TYR A 23 -2.81 -2.57 8.42
N THR A 24 -2.18 -1.89 9.39
CA THR A 24 -1.04 -2.39 10.15
C THR A 24 -1.29 -2.44 11.66
N ALA A 25 -0.40 -3.13 12.39
CA ALA A 25 -0.36 -3.16 13.86
C ALA A 25 -0.32 -1.76 14.47
N GLY A 26 0.34 -0.82 13.78
CA GLY A 26 0.47 0.58 14.17
C GLY A 26 -0.81 1.40 14.05
N LYS A 27 -1.95 0.74 13.80
CA LYS A 27 -3.26 1.33 13.63
C LYS A 27 -3.34 2.36 12.50
N CYS A 28 -2.61 2.10 11.42
CA CYS A 28 -2.57 2.95 10.23
C CYS A 28 -2.58 2.12 8.96
N TYR A 29 -2.87 2.78 7.85
CA TYR A 29 -2.80 2.22 6.51
C TYR A 29 -1.46 2.55 5.87
N GLN A 30 -0.95 1.59 5.10
CA GLN A 30 0.24 1.70 4.28
C GLN A 30 -0.03 1.11 2.90
N PHE A 31 0.86 1.39 1.95
CA PHE A 31 0.87 0.69 0.67
C PHE A 31 2.27 0.18 0.30
N ARG A 32 2.31 -0.85 -0.55
CA ARG A 32 3.52 -1.38 -1.20
C ARG A 32 3.26 -1.53 -2.69
N ILE A 33 4.28 -1.27 -3.49
CA ILE A 33 4.27 -1.50 -4.93
C ILE A 33 5.37 -2.52 -5.23
N LEU A 34 4.97 -3.70 -5.70
CA LEU A 34 5.87 -4.77 -6.08
C LEU A 34 6.05 -4.74 -7.59
N HIS A 35 7.30 -4.74 -8.03
CA HIS A 35 7.67 -4.84 -9.44
C HIS A 35 7.87 -6.29 -9.86
N GLU A 36 7.82 -6.57 -11.16
CA GLU A 36 8.04 -7.91 -11.74
C GLU A 36 9.40 -8.52 -11.35
N ASN A 37 10.43 -7.69 -11.16
CA ASN A 37 11.75 -8.14 -10.73
C ASN A 37 11.84 -8.45 -9.21
N GLY A 38 10.71 -8.38 -8.48
CA GLY A 38 10.64 -8.60 -7.04
C GLY A 38 11.02 -7.38 -6.20
N ALA A 39 11.41 -6.25 -6.80
CA ALA A 39 11.67 -5.02 -6.06
C ALA A 39 10.39 -4.50 -5.40
N VAL A 40 10.52 -3.93 -4.20
CA VAL A 40 9.39 -3.39 -3.44
C VAL A 40 9.64 -1.91 -3.17
N GLU A 41 8.77 -1.06 -3.70
CA GLU A 41 8.69 0.34 -3.33
C GLU A 41 7.79 0.50 -2.10
N CYS A 42 8.33 1.19 -1.09
CA CYS A 42 7.62 1.52 0.14
C CYS A 42 7.55 3.04 0.27
N GLY A 43 6.35 3.62 0.24
CA GLY A 43 6.16 4.95 0.82
C GLY A 43 6.29 4.84 2.35
N GLN A 44 7.17 5.62 2.98
CA GLN A 44 7.22 5.74 4.46
C GLN A 44 6.01 6.47 5.05
N CYS A 45 4.99 6.77 4.24
CA CYS A 45 3.82 7.51 4.64
C CYS A 45 2.86 6.65 5.47
N ILE A 46 2.42 7.22 6.60
CA ILE A 46 1.38 6.69 7.47
C ILE A 46 0.06 7.34 7.06
N PHE A 47 -0.94 6.54 6.70
CA PHE A 47 -2.27 7.05 6.32
C PHE A 47 -3.31 6.66 7.38
N TYR A 48 -4.25 7.57 7.67
CA TYR A 48 -5.34 7.31 8.62
C TYR A 48 -6.53 6.59 7.98
N THR A 49 -6.64 6.58 6.65
CA THR A 49 -7.71 5.93 5.90
C THR A 49 -7.17 5.06 4.76
N ALA A 50 -7.91 4.00 4.41
CA ALA A 50 -7.60 3.14 3.28
C ALA A 50 -7.56 3.93 1.96
N ASP A 51 -8.53 4.83 1.75
CA ASP A 51 -8.60 5.70 0.57
C ASP A 51 -7.40 6.65 0.47
N GLY A 52 -6.91 7.16 1.60
CA GLY A 52 -5.70 8.00 1.64
C GLY A 52 -4.48 7.24 1.15
N ALA A 53 -4.29 6.00 1.62
CA ALA A 53 -3.22 5.12 1.16
C ALA A 53 -3.39 4.72 -0.30
N LEU A 54 -4.62 4.45 -0.76
CA LEU A 54 -4.91 4.11 -2.15
C LEU A 54 -4.62 5.27 -3.11
N ASN A 55 -5.03 6.49 -2.76
CA ASN A 55 -4.76 7.67 -3.57
C ASN A 55 -3.25 7.96 -3.65
N ALA A 56 -2.52 7.80 -2.55
CA ALA A 56 -1.06 7.89 -2.58
C ALA A 56 -0.44 6.82 -3.48
N ALA A 57 -0.87 5.56 -3.37
CA ALA A 57 -0.37 4.50 -4.24
C ALA A 57 -0.59 4.82 -5.74
N ARG A 58 -1.76 5.38 -6.09
CA ARG A 58 -2.06 5.83 -7.47
C ARG A 58 -1.15 6.98 -7.93
N LYS A 59 -0.84 7.94 -7.07
CA LYS A 59 0.12 9.02 -7.37
C LYS A 59 1.53 8.47 -7.59
N SER A 60 1.99 7.54 -6.76
CA SER A 60 3.29 6.88 -6.95
C SER A 60 3.37 6.14 -8.29
N LEU A 61 2.29 5.45 -8.69
CA LEU A 61 2.23 4.77 -9.99
C LEU A 61 2.34 5.71 -11.19
N ASN A 62 1.98 6.99 -11.01
CA ASN A 62 2.06 8.03 -12.04
C ASN A 62 3.36 8.85 -11.95
N GLY A 63 4.22 8.60 -10.95
CA GLY A 63 5.45 9.38 -10.73
C GLY A 63 5.22 10.73 -10.06
N GLU A 64 4.13 10.88 -9.30
CA GLU A 64 3.68 12.15 -8.70
C GLU A 64 3.97 12.25 -7.17
N LEU A 65 4.84 11.38 -6.63
CA LEU A 65 5.20 11.33 -5.21
C LEU A 65 6.71 11.42 -5.02
#